data_AF-A0A1Q4R2Z9-F1
#
_entry.id   AF-A0A1Q4R2Z9-F1
#
_cell.length_a   1.000
_cell.length_b   1.000
_cell.length_c   1.000
_cell.angle_alpha   90.00
_cell.angle_beta   90.00
_cell.angle_gamma   90.00
#
_symmetry.space_group_name_H-M   'P 1'
#
loop_
_entity.id
_entity.type
_entity.pdbx_description
1 polymer ?
#
loop_
_entity_poly.entity_id
_entity_poly.type
_entity_poly.pdbx_seq_one_letter_code
_entity_poly.pdbx_strand_id
1 'polypeptide(L)'
;MSEMSLKAYDHIQGYLTDRHQATINQEDLNAILRLSQHLRVFGLLSAVGYINQQNAQGGQVRERTVPSWKSLLVQQLELNQGTTATALMAHVIELQRNQPAQYLAQWRQSMVMSKHWNFWARACASN
;
A
#
# COMPACT_ATOMS: atom_id res chain seq x y z
N MET A 1 4.28 -0.82 22.45
CA MET A 1 4.05 -0.95 20.99
C MET A 1 4.44 0.39 20.37
N SER A 2 5.21 0.44 19.27
CA SER A 2 5.65 1.72 18.69
C SER A 2 4.50 2.44 17.98
N GLU A 3 4.57 3.77 17.86
CA GLU A 3 3.60 4.61 17.14
C GLU A 3 3.39 4.14 15.70
N MET A 4 4.47 3.78 14.99
CA MET A 4 4.38 3.21 13.63
C MET A 4 3.63 1.88 13.59
N SER A 5 3.74 1.06 14.63
CA SER A 5 3.01 -0.21 14.70
C SER A 5 1.52 0.03 14.93
N LEU A 6 1.14 1.03 15.73
CA LEU A 6 -0.26 1.44 15.90
C LEU A 6 -0.82 1.98 14.58
N LYS A 7 -0.12 2.91 13.94
CA LYS A 7 -0.53 3.46 12.63
C LYS A 7 -0.70 2.36 11.57
N ALA A 8 0.20 1.37 11.54
CA ALA A 8 0.06 0.22 10.65
C ALA A 8 -1.15 -0.65 10.95
N TYR A 9 -1.52 -0.82 12.22
CA TYR A 9 -2.75 -1.51 12.60
C TYR A 9 -3.97 -0.77 12.05
N ASP A 10 -4.03 0.54 12.26
CA ASP A 10 -5.11 1.39 11.76
C ASP A 10 -5.22 1.30 10.22
N HIS A 11 -4.09 1.24 9.51
CA HIS A 11 -4.09 1.05 8.06
C HIS A 11 -4.74 -0.27 7.64
N ILE A 12 -4.44 -1.36 8.36
CA ILE A 12 -5.02 -2.68 8.10
C ILE A 12 -6.51 -2.70 8.43
N GLN A 13 -6.92 -2.08 9.54
CA GLN A 13 -8.34 -1.96 9.90
C GLN A 13 -9.11 -1.10 8.90
N GLY A 14 -8.51 -0.01 8.41
CA GLY A 14 -9.07 0.81 7.33
C GLY A 14 -9.30 -0.01 6.07
N TYR A 15 -8.30 -0.79 5.65
CA TYR A 15 -8.43 -1.70 4.49
C TYR A 15 -9.56 -2.71 4.66
N LEU A 16 -9.65 -3.36 5.83
CA LEU A 16 -10.68 -4.35 6.13
C LEU A 16 -12.08 -3.72 6.14
N THR A 17 -12.22 -2.53 6.72
CA THR A 17 -13.48 -1.77 6.76
C THR A 17 -13.96 -1.43 5.34
N ASP A 18 -13.08 -0.92 4.48
CA ASP A 18 -13.40 -0.58 3.08
C ASP A 18 -13.85 -1.80 2.26
N ARG A 19 -13.39 -3.00 2.65
CA ARG A 19 -13.69 -4.26 1.97
C ARG A 19 -14.84 -5.03 2.62
N HIS A 20 -15.41 -4.51 3.71
CA HIS A 20 -16.40 -5.20 4.54
C HIS A 20 -15.92 -6.60 4.99
N GLN A 21 -14.63 -6.71 5.34
CA GLN A 21 -14.00 -7.95 5.81
C GLN A 21 -13.69 -7.85 7.31
N ALA A 22 -13.86 -8.94 8.05
CA ALA A 22 -13.47 -9.01 9.46
C ALA A 22 -12.01 -9.49 9.66
N THR A 23 -11.48 -10.24 8.69
CA THR A 23 -10.15 -10.83 8.72
C THR A 23 -9.46 -10.69 7.36
N ILE A 24 -8.13 -10.75 7.38
CA ILE A 24 -7.31 -10.81 6.17
C ILE A 24 -7.39 -12.25 5.63
N ASN A 25 -7.83 -12.42 4.38
CA ASN A 25 -7.72 -13.72 3.72
C ASN A 25 -6.31 -13.95 3.16
N GLN A 26 -6.02 -15.18 2.72
CA GLN A 26 -4.70 -15.55 2.22
C GLN A 26 -4.23 -14.73 1.00
N GLU A 27 -5.15 -14.31 0.14
CA GLU A 27 -4.83 -13.54 -1.07
C GLU A 27 -4.44 -12.11 -0.74
N ASP A 28 -5.17 -11.49 0.17
CA ASP A 28 -4.88 -10.16 0.72
C ASP A 28 -3.55 -10.18 1.49
N LEU A 29 -3.31 -11.21 2.31
CA LEU A 29 -2.03 -11.40 3.00
C LEU A 29 -0.87 -11.49 2.00
N ASN A 30 -1.00 -12.33 0.97
CA ASN A 30 0.02 -12.48 -0.07
C ASN A 30 0.26 -11.17 -0.81
N ALA A 31 -0.78 -10.41 -1.12
CA ALA A 31 -0.66 -9.10 -1.75
C ALA A 31 0.12 -8.11 -0.87
N ILE A 32 -0.20 -8.00 0.42
CA ILE A 32 0.49 -7.10 1.35
C ILE A 32 1.97 -7.47 1.49
N LEU A 33 2.29 -8.76 1.61
CA LEU A 33 3.68 -9.23 1.67
C LEU A 33 4.47 -8.86 0.40
N ARG A 34 3.84 -8.95 -0.78
CA ARG A 34 4.44 -8.56 -2.06
C ARG A 34 4.71 -7.05 -2.13
N LEU A 35 3.89 -6.19 -1.51
CA LEU A 35 4.16 -4.75 -1.48
C LEU A 35 5.51 -4.44 -0.82
N SER A 36 5.80 -5.11 0.29
CA SER A 36 7.09 -4.94 1.00
C SER A 36 8.29 -5.31 0.13
N GLN A 37 8.16 -6.40 -0.64
CA GLN A 37 9.19 -6.82 -1.60
C GLN A 37 9.33 -5.80 -2.73
N HIS A 38 8.21 -5.34 -3.31
CA HIS A 38 8.21 -4.38 -4.40
C HIS A 38 8.81 -3.03 -4.01
N LEU A 39 8.42 -2.48 -2.85
CA LEU A 39 8.95 -1.23 -2.32
C LEU A 39 10.46 -1.28 -2.09
N ARG A 40 11.00 -2.46 -1.71
CA ARG A 40 12.43 -2.65 -1.50
C ARG A 40 13.22 -2.69 -2.81
N VAL A 41 12.69 -3.38 -3.83
CA VAL A 41 13.41 -3.62 -5.08
C VAL A 41 13.21 -2.48 -6.08
N PHE A 42 11.97 -1.99 -6.23
CA PHE A 42 11.59 -1.06 -7.30
C PHE A 42 11.16 0.32 -6.80
N GLY A 43 10.88 0.45 -5.51
CA GLY A 43 10.54 1.73 -4.88
C GLY A 43 9.10 2.21 -5.10
N LEU A 44 8.81 3.39 -4.54
CA LEU A 44 7.45 3.93 -4.43
C LEU A 44 6.83 4.29 -5.79
N LEU A 45 7.58 4.98 -6.67
CA LEU A 45 7.09 5.35 -8.00
C LEU A 45 6.70 4.12 -8.83
N SER A 46 7.47 3.04 -8.74
CA SER A 46 7.13 1.78 -9.43
C SER A 46 5.87 1.13 -8.85
N ALA A 47 5.70 1.15 -7.53
CA ALA A 47 4.51 0.59 -6.87
C ALA A 47 3.22 1.31 -7.32
N VAL A 48 3.21 2.65 -7.32
CA VAL A 48 2.05 3.41 -7.80
C VAL A 48 1.86 3.32 -9.32
N GLY A 49 2.94 3.13 -10.07
CA GLY A 49 2.89 2.82 -11.50
C GLY A 49 2.15 1.51 -11.77
N TYR A 50 2.48 0.44 -11.03
CA TYR A 50 1.78 -0.85 -11.12
C TYR A 50 0.28 -0.72 -10.80
N ILE A 51 -0.07 0.05 -9.77
CA ILE A 51 -1.46 0.36 -9.40
C ILE A 51 -2.20 1.06 -10.55
N ASN A 52 -1.56 2.03 -11.21
CA ASN A 52 -2.20 2.84 -12.25
C ASN A 52 -2.19 2.21 -13.66
N GLN A 53 -1.57 1.06 -13.89
CA GLN A 53 -1.54 0.43 -15.22
C GLN A 53 -2.94 0.02 -15.71
N GLN A 54 -3.47 0.73 -16.71
CA GLN A 54 -4.81 0.49 -17.29
C GLN A 54 -4.82 -0.58 -18.41
N ASN A 55 -3.68 -0.84 -19.06
CA ASN A 55 -3.59 -1.68 -20.27
C ASN A 55 -3.07 -3.10 -20.03
N ALA A 56 -2.80 -3.48 -18.78
CA ALA A 56 -2.40 -4.85 -18.49
C ALA A 56 -3.63 -5.76 -18.60
N GLN A 57 -3.60 -6.74 -19.51
CA GLN A 57 -4.60 -7.79 -19.62
C GLN A 57 -5.01 -8.25 -18.22
N GLY A 58 -6.32 -8.21 -17.92
CA GLY A 58 -6.87 -8.59 -16.63
C GLY A 58 -6.28 -9.92 -16.16
N GLY A 59 -5.98 -10.00 -14.88
CA GLY A 59 -5.36 -11.18 -14.29
C GLY A 59 -5.64 -11.22 -12.80
N GLN A 60 -6.01 -12.41 -12.31
CA GLN A 60 -6.39 -12.67 -10.91
C GLN A 60 -5.38 -12.07 -9.92
N VAL A 61 -4.09 -12.11 -10.24
CA VAL A 61 -3.03 -11.55 -9.39
C VAL A 61 -3.20 -10.04 -9.19
N ARG A 62 -3.49 -9.28 -10.24
CA ARG A 62 -3.58 -7.81 -10.15
C ARG A 62 -4.85 -7.36 -9.44
N GLU A 63 -5.98 -8.01 -9.74
CA GLU A 63 -7.27 -7.74 -9.09
C GLU A 63 -7.21 -7.94 -7.57
N ARG A 64 -6.36 -8.86 -7.10
CA ARG A 64 -6.12 -9.11 -5.68
C ARG A 64 -5.08 -8.16 -5.08
N THR A 65 -4.06 -7.78 -5.88
CA THR A 65 -2.92 -7.00 -5.39
C THR A 65 -3.23 -5.51 -5.29
N VAL A 66 -3.88 -4.95 -6.31
CA VAL A 66 -4.10 -3.49 -6.42
C VAL A 66 -4.94 -2.91 -5.27
N PRO A 67 -6.05 -3.53 -4.81
CA PRO A 67 -6.87 -2.96 -3.75
C PRO A 67 -6.10 -2.73 -2.45
N SER A 68 -5.37 -3.73 -1.98
CA SER A 68 -4.58 -3.64 -0.74
C SER A 68 -3.43 -2.64 -0.89
N TRP A 69 -2.69 -2.68 -1.99
CA TRP A 69 -1.57 -1.75 -2.21
C TRP A 69 -2.05 -0.30 -2.27
N LYS A 70 -3.13 -0.04 -3.01
CA LYS A 70 -3.71 1.30 -3.11
C LYS A 70 -4.15 1.80 -1.75
N SER A 71 -4.92 1.02 -0.99
CA SER A 71 -5.40 1.43 0.34
C SER A 71 -4.23 1.76 1.28
N LEU A 72 -3.23 0.89 1.38
CA LEU A 72 -2.09 1.10 2.27
C LEU A 72 -1.24 2.33 1.88
N LEU A 73 -1.01 2.55 0.58
CA LEU A 73 -0.23 3.69 0.11
C LEU A 73 -0.99 5.01 0.20
N VAL A 74 -2.31 5.02 -0.04
CA VAL A 74 -3.16 6.21 0.17
C VAL A 74 -3.12 6.64 1.63
N GLN A 75 -3.25 5.69 2.56
CA GLN A 75 -3.18 5.98 4.00
C GLN A 75 -1.77 6.41 4.44
N GLN A 76 -0.72 5.77 3.91
CA GLN A 76 0.67 6.14 4.21
C GLN A 76 1.04 7.55 3.76
N LEU A 77 0.51 7.97 2.61
CA LEU A 77 0.73 9.31 2.06
C LEU A 77 -0.30 10.34 2.57
N GLU A 78 -1.14 9.93 3.53
CA GLU A 78 -2.15 10.79 4.18
C GLU A 78 -3.12 11.44 3.18
N LEU A 79 -3.42 10.70 2.11
CA LEU A 79 -4.37 11.09 1.08
C LEU A 79 -5.79 10.64 1.44
N ASN A 80 -6.79 11.29 0.86
CA ASN A 80 -8.18 10.90 1.02
C ASN A 80 -8.41 9.45 0.52
N GLN A 81 -9.21 8.64 1.22
CA GLN A 81 -9.50 7.26 0.81
C GLN A 81 -10.14 7.14 -0.59
N GLY A 82 -10.87 8.16 -1.04
CA GLY A 82 -11.42 8.28 -2.39
C GLY A 82 -10.39 8.56 -3.49
N THR A 83 -9.12 8.76 -3.15
CA THR A 83 -8.02 8.98 -4.11
C THR A 83 -8.02 7.86 -5.16
N THR A 84 -8.08 8.22 -6.43
CA THR A 84 -8.04 7.25 -7.54
C THR A 84 -6.61 6.75 -7.78
N ALA A 85 -6.45 5.63 -8.50
CA ALA A 85 -5.11 5.13 -8.88
C ALA A 85 -4.31 6.18 -9.67
N THR A 86 -4.98 6.92 -10.54
CA THR A 86 -4.38 8.00 -11.35
C THR A 86 -3.98 9.19 -10.50
N ALA A 87 -4.82 9.60 -9.54
CA ALA A 87 -4.49 10.68 -8.60
C ALA A 87 -3.33 10.30 -7.68
N LEU A 88 -3.29 9.05 -7.19
CA LEU A 88 -2.17 8.53 -6.40
C LEU A 88 -0.85 8.59 -7.18
N MET A 89 -0.85 8.14 -8.44
CA MET A 89 0.34 8.22 -9.29
C MET A 89 0.76 9.67 -9.54
N ALA A 90 -0.18 10.55 -9.85
CA ALA A 90 0.08 11.95 -10.10
C ALA A 90 0.74 12.63 -8.88
N HIS A 91 0.20 12.38 -7.67
CA HIS A 91 0.77 12.88 -6.42
C HIS A 91 2.23 12.44 -6.22
N VAL A 92 2.54 11.16 -6.43
CA VAL A 92 3.92 10.66 -6.28
C VAL A 92 4.86 11.22 -7.34
N ILE A 93 4.41 11.39 -8.59
CA ILE A 93 5.20 12.06 -9.65
C ILE A 93 5.49 13.51 -9.27
N GLU A 94 4.49 14.23 -8.79
CA GLU A 94 4.62 15.62 -8.36
C GLU A 94 5.61 15.74 -7.20
N LEU A 95 5.49 14.86 -6.20
CA LEU A 95 6.40 14.80 -5.06
C LEU A 95 7.84 14.54 -5.52
N GLN A 96 8.06 13.59 -6.42
CA GLN A 96 9.39 13.28 -6.95
C GLN A 96 10.00 14.47 -7.70
N ARG A 97 9.20 15.17 -8.52
CA ARG A 97 9.68 16.28 -9.36
C ARG A 97 9.96 17.55 -8.57
N ASN A 98 9.03 17.91 -7.69
CA ASN A 98 9.05 19.21 -7.02
C ASN A 98 9.70 19.16 -5.63
N GLN A 99 9.67 17.99 -4.97
CA GLN A 99 10.13 17.81 -3.60
C GLN A 99 10.91 16.47 -3.42
N PRO A 100 12.02 16.28 -4.15
CA PRO A 100 12.73 14.99 -4.20
C PRO A 100 13.20 14.48 -2.83
N ALA A 101 13.56 15.38 -1.90
CA ALA A 101 13.91 15.00 -0.54
C ALA A 101 12.71 14.42 0.22
N GLN A 102 11.53 15.02 0.09
CA GLN A 102 10.30 14.52 0.69
C GLN A 102 9.85 13.20 0.06
N TYR A 103 10.00 13.05 -1.26
CA TYR A 103 9.79 11.77 -1.94
C TYR A 103 10.66 10.65 -1.36
N LEU A 104 11.96 10.89 -1.18
CA LEU A 104 12.87 9.90 -0.60
C LEU A 104 12.50 9.57 0.86
N ALA A 105 12.07 10.56 1.63
CA ALA A 105 11.59 10.35 3.00
C ALA A 105 10.33 9.47 3.02
N GLN A 106 9.34 9.77 2.17
CA GLN A 106 8.10 9.00 2.05
C GLN A 106 8.35 7.57 1.59
N TRP A 107 9.26 7.36 0.63
CA TRP A 107 9.64 6.03 0.21
C TRP A 107 10.30 5.24 1.36
N ARG A 108 11.27 5.84 2.07
CA ARG A 108 11.91 5.19 3.23
C ARG A 108 10.90 4.86 4.33
N GLN A 109 9.97 5.78 4.61
CA GLN A 109 8.91 5.56 5.59
C GLN A 109 8.00 4.41 5.16
N SER A 110 7.61 4.36 3.88
CA SER A 110 6.83 3.25 3.32
C SER A 110 7.56 1.90 3.44
N MET A 111 8.88 1.87 3.27
CA MET A 111 9.67 0.64 3.48
C MET A 111 9.65 0.19 4.95
N VAL A 112 9.78 1.11 5.90
CA VAL A 112 9.69 0.80 7.33
C VAL A 112 8.27 0.32 7.68
N MET A 113 7.25 1.06 7.22
CA MET A 113 5.84 0.76 7.45
C MET A 113 5.46 -0.62 6.90
N SER A 114 6.03 -1.02 5.75
CA SER A 114 5.76 -2.35 5.16
C SER A 114 6.06 -3.52 6.08
N LYS A 115 7.02 -3.39 7.01
CA LYS A 115 7.30 -4.42 8.02
C LYS A 115 6.16 -4.55 9.03
N HIS A 116 5.59 -3.42 9.44
CA HIS A 116 4.46 -3.37 10.38
C HIS A 116 3.15 -3.82 9.71
N TRP A 117 2.92 -3.46 8.44
CA TRP A 117 1.80 -4.02 7.67
C TRP A 117 1.90 -5.54 7.57
N ASN A 118 3.08 -6.09 7.28
CA ASN A 118 3.28 -7.54 7.23
C ASN A 118 2.97 -8.23 8.57
N PHE A 119 3.35 -7.60 9.69
CA PHE A 119 3.04 -8.12 11.02
C PHE A 119 1.54 -8.15 11.27
N TRP A 120 0.85 -7.02 11.08
CA TRP A 120 -0.58 -6.93 11.36
C TRP A 120 -1.45 -7.70 10.36
N ALA A 121 -1.07 -7.76 9.10
CA ALA A 121 -1.76 -8.59 8.11
C ALA A 121 -1.74 -10.07 8.52
N ARG A 122 -0.64 -10.56 9.11
CA ARG A 122 -0.57 -11.92 9.66
C ARG A 122 -1.40 -12.08 10.93
N ALA A 123 -1.34 -11.09 11.83
CA ALA A 123 -2.09 -11.13 13.09
C ALA A 123 -3.61 -11.08 12.88
N CYS A 124 -4.06 -10.41 11.82
CA CYS A 124 -5.46 -10.32 11.44
C CYS A 124 -5.89 -11.40 10.41
N ALA A 125 -5.00 -12.32 10.05
CA ALA A 125 -5.34 -13.38 9.10
C ALA A 125 -6.30 -14.39 9.75
N SER A 126 -7.30 -14.86 9.01
CA SER A 126 -8.09 -16.02 9.43
C SER A 126 -7.23 -17.28 9.33
N ASN A 127 -7.09 -18.02 10.45
CA ASN A 127 -6.50 -19.36 10.47
C ASN A 127 -7.35 -20.37 9.69
#